data_AF-A0A1W1C6B4-F1
#
_entry.id   AF-A0A1W1C6B4-F1
#
_cell.length_a   1.000
_cell.length_b   1.000
_cell.length_c   1.000
_cell.angle_alpha   90.00
_cell.angle_beta   90.00
_cell.angle_gamma   90.00
#
_symmetry.space_group_name_H-M   'P 1'
#
loop_
_entity.id
_entity.type
_entity.pdbx_description
1 polymer ?
#
loop_
_entity_poly.entity_id
_entity_poly.type
_entity_poly.pdbx_seq_one_letter_code
_entity_poly.pdbx_strand_id
1 'polypeptide(L)'
;MSNYDELMSRSGGVCELCGASEDLSVYEVAPSDGSVAQSAIVCKTCLEQINDSSKMDETHWHCLNESMWSQEPAIQVIAYRMLKRLGQQDMLDMLYLEPDVQEWADATEDDGGEESVVVKDSNGTTLEAGDSVTIIKDLEVKGAGFTAKRGTVVKNIGLNGIEGQIEGRVNGTRIVLLSKFLKKV
;
A
#
# COMPACT_ATOMS: atom_id res chain seq x y z
N MET A 1 31.29 -15.36 -6.90
CA MET A 1 30.62 -15.42 -5.58
C MET A 1 29.14 -15.32 -5.87
N SER A 2 28.30 -16.06 -5.15
CA SER A 2 26.85 -15.95 -5.31
C SER A 2 26.37 -14.62 -4.70
N ASN A 3 25.30 -14.00 -5.22
CA ASN A 3 24.68 -12.82 -4.59
C ASN A 3 24.35 -13.08 -3.11
N TYR A 4 23.99 -14.32 -2.78
CA TYR A 4 23.77 -14.75 -1.41
C TYR A 4 25.01 -14.61 -0.51
N ASP A 5 26.20 -14.99 -0.99
CA ASP A 5 27.44 -14.95 -0.20
C ASP A 5 27.84 -13.49 0.09
N GLU A 6 27.64 -12.61 -0.89
CA GLU A 6 27.93 -11.18 -0.77
C GLU A 6 26.97 -10.50 0.22
N LEU A 7 25.68 -10.80 0.11
CA LEU A 7 24.66 -10.32 1.03
C LEU A 7 24.90 -10.80 2.47
N MET A 8 25.28 -12.06 2.66
CA MET A 8 25.63 -12.59 3.98
C MET A 8 26.89 -11.95 4.57
N SER A 9 27.87 -11.62 3.72
CA SER A 9 29.06 -10.88 4.16
C SER A 9 28.73 -9.44 4.54
N ARG A 10 27.84 -8.79 3.77
CA ARG A 10 27.39 -7.41 4.01
C ARG A 10 26.60 -7.31 5.32
N SER A 11 25.66 -8.22 5.50
CA SER A 11 24.80 -8.22 6.69
C SER A 11 25.51 -8.68 7.95
N GLY A 12 26.71 -9.25 7.85
CA GLY A 12 27.42 -9.86 8.98
C GLY A 12 26.71 -11.11 9.50
N GLY A 13 25.86 -11.75 8.70
CA GLY A 13 25.07 -12.92 9.09
C GLY A 13 23.89 -12.59 10.00
N VAL A 14 23.36 -11.38 9.93
CA VAL A 14 22.11 -11.00 10.61
C VAL A 14 21.09 -10.41 9.63
N CYS A 15 19.85 -10.27 10.09
CA CYS A 15 18.80 -9.51 9.42
C CYS A 15 19.19 -8.04 9.40
N GLU A 16 19.21 -7.45 8.22
CA GLU A 16 19.62 -6.05 8.02
C GLU A 16 18.57 -5.04 8.51
N LEU A 17 17.39 -5.50 8.92
CA LEU A 17 16.34 -4.68 9.52
C LEU A 17 16.35 -4.78 11.06
N CYS A 18 16.25 -6.00 11.60
CA CYS A 18 16.03 -6.21 13.04
C CYS A 18 17.22 -6.84 13.78
N GLY A 19 18.29 -7.21 13.10
CA GLY A 19 19.49 -7.81 13.71
C GLY A 19 19.36 -9.27 14.15
N ALA A 20 18.23 -9.94 13.88
CA ALA A 20 18.07 -11.37 14.17
C ALA A 20 19.09 -12.21 13.37
N SER A 21 19.63 -13.27 13.95
CA SER A 21 20.62 -14.16 13.30
C SER A 21 20.03 -15.49 12.81
N GLU A 22 18.73 -15.72 12.99
CA GLU A 22 18.04 -16.97 12.66
C GLU A 22 17.05 -16.76 11.51
N ASP A 23 16.78 -17.85 10.77
CA ASP A 23 15.81 -17.91 9.67
C ASP A 23 15.99 -16.80 8.62
N LEU A 24 17.23 -16.62 8.16
CA LEU A 24 17.62 -15.58 7.21
C LEU A 24 17.35 -15.99 5.76
N SER A 25 16.84 -15.03 4.99
CA SER A 25 16.53 -15.19 3.57
C SER A 25 16.83 -13.91 2.79
N VAL A 26 17.05 -14.05 1.49
CA VAL A 26 17.22 -12.91 0.59
C VAL A 26 15.84 -12.40 0.20
N TYR A 27 15.63 -11.10 0.36
CA TYR A 27 14.46 -10.38 -0.11
C TYR A 27 14.86 -9.38 -1.18
N GLU A 28 14.30 -9.54 -2.37
CA GLU A 28 14.47 -8.60 -3.48
C GLU A 28 13.45 -7.47 -3.33
N VAL A 29 13.95 -6.24 -3.24
CA VAL A 29 13.13 -5.04 -3.06
C VAL A 29 12.61 -4.61 -4.42
N ALA A 30 11.34 -4.85 -4.70
CA ALA A 30 10.76 -4.48 -5.98
C ALA A 30 10.70 -2.93 -6.16
N PRO A 31 10.72 -2.40 -7.40
CA PRO A 31 11.20 -3.07 -8.60
C PRO A 31 12.68 -3.45 -8.44
N SER A 32 13.05 -4.67 -8.81
CA SER A 32 14.40 -5.20 -8.63
C SER A 32 14.95 -5.78 -9.94
N ASP A 33 16.24 -5.62 -10.17
CA ASP A 33 17.02 -6.29 -11.20
C ASP A 33 17.75 -7.55 -10.69
N GLY A 34 17.52 -7.92 -9.42
CA GLY A 34 18.17 -9.06 -8.76
C GLY A 34 19.60 -8.76 -8.29
N SER A 35 20.05 -7.51 -8.34
CA SER A 35 21.35 -7.11 -7.81
C SER A 35 21.39 -7.13 -6.28
N VAL A 36 22.60 -7.22 -5.74
CA VAL A 36 22.88 -7.13 -4.29
C VAL A 36 22.43 -5.79 -3.72
N ALA A 37 22.58 -4.71 -4.50
CA ALA A 37 22.15 -3.36 -4.12
C ALA A 37 20.63 -3.23 -3.98
N GLN A 38 19.86 -4.08 -4.68
CA GLN A 38 18.40 -4.12 -4.65
C GLN A 38 17.83 -5.29 -3.84
N SER A 39 18.67 -5.90 -3.01
CA SER A 39 18.34 -7.06 -2.19
C SER A 39 18.76 -6.84 -0.75
N ALA A 40 18.11 -7.55 0.18
CA ALA A 40 18.39 -7.49 1.61
C ALA A 40 18.34 -8.88 2.25
N ILE A 41 19.15 -9.10 3.28
CA ILE A 41 19.00 -10.25 4.20
C ILE A 41 17.96 -9.88 5.25
N VAL A 42 16.87 -10.64 5.27
CA VAL A 42 15.79 -10.46 6.24
C VAL A 42 15.48 -11.78 6.94
N CYS A 43 15.11 -11.70 8.22
CA CYS A 43 14.59 -12.87 8.93
C CYS A 43 13.16 -13.16 8.48
N LYS A 44 12.70 -14.38 8.75
CA LYS A 44 11.32 -14.82 8.47
C LYS A 44 10.26 -13.85 8.98
N THR A 45 10.40 -13.32 10.19
CA THR A 45 9.41 -12.39 10.77
C THR A 45 9.31 -11.10 9.95
N CYS A 46 10.44 -10.47 9.61
CA CYS A 46 10.45 -9.29 8.75
C CYS A 46 9.86 -9.62 7.38
N LEU A 47 10.27 -10.75 6.76
CA LEU A 47 9.78 -11.15 5.45
C LEU A 47 8.25 -11.32 5.42
N GLU A 48 7.68 -11.99 6.44
CA GLU A 48 6.24 -12.17 6.53
C GLU A 48 5.51 -10.83 6.68
N GLN A 49 6.01 -9.92 7.51
CA GLN A 49 5.37 -8.62 7.75
C GLN A 49 5.55 -7.63 6.59
N ILE A 50 6.64 -7.73 5.81
CA ILE A 50 6.85 -6.94 4.59
C ILE A 50 5.84 -7.34 3.52
N ASN A 51 5.58 -8.64 3.38
CA ASN A 51 4.71 -9.17 2.33
C ASN A 51 3.22 -9.18 2.70
N ASP A 52 2.91 -9.19 4.00
CA ASP A 52 1.54 -9.30 4.50
C ASP A 52 1.30 -8.29 5.64
N SER A 53 0.62 -7.19 5.30
CA SER A 53 0.28 -6.13 6.27
C SER A 53 -0.67 -6.59 7.37
N SER A 54 -1.42 -7.69 7.18
CA SER A 54 -2.32 -8.22 8.21
C SER A 54 -1.58 -8.89 9.38
N LYS A 55 -0.29 -9.20 9.19
CA LYS A 55 0.59 -9.79 10.20
C LYS A 55 1.48 -8.78 10.91
N MET A 56 1.24 -7.48 10.69
CA MET A 56 2.09 -6.41 11.20
C MET A 56 2.07 -6.36 12.73
N ASP A 57 3.24 -6.44 13.34
CA ASP A 57 3.47 -6.26 14.77
C ASP A 57 4.25 -4.96 14.98
N GLU A 58 3.56 -3.95 15.52
CA GLU A 58 4.14 -2.64 15.84
C GLU A 58 5.39 -2.75 16.74
N THR A 59 5.44 -3.75 17.63
CA THR A 59 6.57 -3.92 18.55
C THR A 59 7.82 -4.39 17.83
N HIS A 60 7.66 -5.21 16.79
CA HIS A 60 8.77 -5.72 16.00
C HIS A 60 9.43 -4.61 15.16
N TRP A 61 8.63 -3.64 14.69
CA TRP A 61 9.10 -2.54 13.84
C TRP A 61 9.80 -1.40 14.58
N HIS A 62 9.98 -1.47 15.89
CA HIS A 62 10.86 -0.54 16.61
C HIS A 62 12.30 -0.54 16.05
N CYS A 63 12.73 -1.63 15.41
CA CYS A 63 14.01 -1.71 14.71
C CYS A 63 14.14 -0.74 13.51
N LEU A 64 13.03 -0.20 12.99
CA LEU A 64 13.05 0.80 11.92
C LEU A 64 13.70 2.11 12.36
N ASN A 65 13.67 2.44 13.65
CA ASN A 65 14.36 3.61 14.20
C ASN A 65 15.86 3.60 13.92
N GLU A 66 16.46 2.41 13.83
CA GLU A 66 17.89 2.24 13.56
C GLU A 66 18.14 1.92 12.09
N SER A 67 17.37 0.98 11.51
CA SER A 67 17.59 0.52 10.13
C SER A 67 17.28 1.57 9.05
N MET A 68 16.43 2.56 9.35
CA MET A 68 16.20 3.70 8.43
C MET A 68 17.47 4.51 8.13
N TRP A 69 18.46 4.48 9.01
CA TRP A 69 19.75 5.18 8.85
C TRP A 69 20.83 4.31 8.19
N SER A 70 20.46 3.13 7.69
CA SER A 70 21.38 2.26 6.96
C SER A 70 21.96 2.97 5.73
N GLN A 71 23.20 2.65 5.38
CA GLN A 71 23.84 3.13 4.15
C GLN A 71 23.41 2.32 2.92
N GLU A 72 22.69 1.21 3.12
CA GLU A 72 22.21 0.33 2.06
C GLU A 72 20.86 0.82 1.51
N PRO A 73 20.77 1.19 0.22
CA PRO A 73 19.53 1.69 -0.37
C PRO A 73 18.35 0.74 -0.23
N ALA A 74 18.58 -0.58 -0.35
CA ALA A 74 17.52 -1.58 -0.18
C ALA A 74 16.87 -1.50 1.21
N ILE A 75 17.67 -1.26 2.25
CA ILE A 75 17.20 -1.17 3.64
C ILE A 75 16.45 0.14 3.86
N GLN A 76 16.98 1.24 3.31
CA GLN A 76 16.31 2.54 3.33
C GLN A 76 14.93 2.49 2.68
N VAL A 77 14.81 1.85 1.51
CA VAL A 77 13.52 1.67 0.82
C VAL A 77 12.55 0.81 1.63
N ILE A 78 13.00 -0.31 2.19
CA ILE A 78 12.13 -1.15 3.04
C ILE A 78 11.67 -0.35 4.26
N ALA A 79 12.59 0.34 4.93
CA ALA A 79 12.28 1.12 6.12
C ALA A 79 11.26 2.23 5.81
N TYR A 80 11.46 2.99 4.73
CA TYR A 80 10.50 4.01 4.28
C TYR A 80 9.11 3.43 4.05
N ARG A 81 9.00 2.35 3.26
CA ARG A 81 7.71 1.72 2.93
C ARG A 81 7.02 1.18 4.18
N MET A 82 7.76 0.61 5.11
CA MET A 82 7.20 0.11 6.36
C MET A 82 6.76 1.23 7.30
N LEU A 83 7.54 2.30 7.45
CA LEU A 83 7.16 3.48 8.24
C LEU A 83 5.90 4.15 7.68
N LYS A 84 5.78 4.23 6.35
CA LYS A 84 4.60 4.75 5.66
C LYS A 84 3.37 3.89 5.91
N ARG A 85 3.49 2.56 5.82
CA ARG A 85 2.41 1.61 6.16
C ARG A 85 1.99 1.66 7.64
N LEU A 86 2.93 1.93 8.55
CA LEU A 86 2.67 2.10 9.98
C LEU A 86 2.15 3.50 10.36
N GLY A 87 2.03 4.42 9.40
CA GLY A 87 1.60 5.80 9.65
C GLY A 87 2.57 6.63 10.52
N GLN A 88 3.85 6.25 10.59
CA GLN A 88 4.87 6.91 11.42
C GLN A 88 5.42 8.18 10.75
N GLN A 89 4.58 9.20 10.58
CA GLN A 89 4.92 10.44 9.86
C GLN A 89 6.11 11.19 10.47
N ASP A 90 6.20 11.28 11.80
CA ASP A 90 7.30 11.97 12.48
C ASP A 90 8.67 11.38 12.10
N MET A 91 8.74 10.07 11.87
CA MET A 91 9.97 9.40 11.46
C MET A 91 10.28 9.62 9.98
N LEU A 92 9.25 9.61 9.12
CA LEU A 92 9.40 9.89 7.70
C LEU A 92 9.91 11.31 7.45
N ASP A 93 9.45 12.29 8.22
CA ASP A 93 9.89 13.69 8.09
C ASP A 93 11.39 13.87 8.42
N MET A 94 11.95 12.98 9.24
CA MET A 94 13.38 12.97 9.58
C MET A 94 14.23 12.16 8.60
N LEU A 95 13.62 11.27 7.81
CA LEU A 95 14.31 10.42 6.86
C LEU A 95 14.66 11.23 5.60
N TYR A 96 15.95 11.30 5.29
CA TYR A 96 16.42 11.83 4.01
C TYR A 96 16.86 10.66 3.11
N LEU A 97 16.19 10.52 1.97
CA LEU A 97 16.58 9.61 0.90
C LEU A 97 17.16 10.41 -0.27
N GLU A 98 18.18 9.85 -0.90
CA GLU A 98 18.64 10.37 -2.19
C GLU A 98 17.51 10.28 -3.23
N PRO A 99 17.43 11.20 -4.21
CA PRO A 99 16.27 11.30 -5.10
C PRO A 99 15.93 10.02 -5.86
N ASP A 100 16.94 9.26 -6.27
CA ASP A 100 16.78 7.97 -6.96
C ASP A 100 16.28 6.86 -6.02
N VAL A 101 16.74 6.86 -4.76
CA VAL A 101 16.26 5.95 -3.72
C VAL A 101 14.83 6.28 -3.32
N GLN A 102 14.48 7.57 -3.24
CA GLN A 102 13.11 8.02 -2.99
C GLN A 102 12.16 7.58 -4.10
N GLU A 103 12.52 7.83 -5.37
CA GLU A 103 11.72 7.40 -6.52
C GLU A 103 11.54 5.87 -6.52
N TRP A 104 12.58 5.13 -6.16
CA TRP A 104 12.49 3.69 -5.99
C TRP A 104 11.56 3.29 -4.84
N ALA A 105 11.62 3.98 -3.70
CA ALA A 105 10.76 3.72 -2.56
C ALA A 105 9.28 3.88 -2.91
N ASP A 106 8.93 4.90 -3.68
CA ASP A 106 7.57 5.19 -4.13
C ASP A 106 7.11 4.25 -5.27
N ALA A 107 8.03 3.57 -5.98
CA ALA A 107 7.73 2.82 -7.21
C ALA A 107 6.89 1.53 -7.05
N THR A 108 6.76 0.97 -5.84
CA THR A 108 5.88 -0.20 -5.60
C THR A 108 4.80 0.06 -4.57
N GLU A 109 4.56 1.31 -4.24
CA GLU A 109 3.33 1.63 -3.56
C GLU A 109 2.20 1.49 -4.58
N ASP A 110 1.54 0.34 -4.50
CA ASP A 110 0.09 0.33 -4.46
C ASP A 110 -0.32 1.44 -3.48
N ASP A 111 -1.18 2.35 -3.92
CA ASP A 111 -1.57 3.66 -3.38
C ASP A 111 -2.12 3.59 -1.93
N GLY A 112 -1.32 3.06 -0.99
CA GLY A 112 -1.68 2.65 0.37
C GLY A 112 -1.47 3.75 1.39
N GLY A 113 -1.63 5.01 0.96
CA GLY A 113 -1.55 6.22 1.77
C GLY A 113 -2.88 6.96 1.94
N GLU A 114 -4.00 6.37 1.50
CA GLU A 114 -5.29 6.66 2.10
C GLU A 114 -5.70 5.37 2.81
N GLU A 115 -6.23 5.46 4.04
CA GLU A 115 -6.96 4.34 4.64
C GLU A 115 -7.90 3.83 3.55
N SER A 116 -7.58 2.69 2.93
CA SER A 116 -8.38 2.13 1.86
C SER A 116 -9.61 1.58 2.55
N VAL A 117 -10.54 2.47 2.86
CA VAL A 117 -11.81 2.08 3.43
C VAL A 117 -12.39 1.12 2.42
N VAL A 118 -12.46 -0.15 2.80
CA VAL A 118 -12.87 -1.22 1.90
C VAL A 118 -14.34 -0.99 1.61
N VAL A 119 -14.62 -0.26 0.53
CA VAL A 119 -15.99 0.07 0.15
C VAL A 119 -16.58 -1.16 -0.53
N LYS A 120 -17.62 -1.72 0.08
CA LYS A 120 -18.36 -2.86 -0.47
C LYS A 120 -19.67 -2.40 -1.10
N ASP A 121 -20.08 -3.08 -2.15
CA ASP A 121 -21.39 -2.93 -2.76
C ASP A 121 -22.50 -3.52 -1.87
N SER A 122 -23.76 -3.44 -2.31
CA SER A 122 -24.91 -3.97 -1.57
C SER A 122 -24.87 -5.48 -1.31
N ASN A 123 -24.05 -6.23 -2.05
CA ASN A 123 -23.89 -7.68 -1.92
C ASN A 123 -22.60 -8.08 -1.18
N GLY A 124 -21.82 -7.11 -0.71
CA GLY A 124 -20.55 -7.36 0.00
C GLY A 124 -19.34 -7.49 -0.92
N THR A 125 -19.47 -7.17 -2.20
CA THR A 125 -18.36 -7.20 -3.17
C THR A 125 -17.50 -5.96 -3.00
N THR A 126 -16.18 -6.12 -2.87
CA THR A 126 -15.24 -4.99 -2.83
C THR A 126 -15.26 -4.21 -4.14
N LEU A 127 -15.33 -2.88 -4.01
CA LEU A 127 -15.28 -1.93 -5.11
C LEU A 127 -13.89 -1.30 -5.17
N GLU A 128 -13.37 -1.17 -6.38
CA GLU A 128 -12.07 -0.57 -6.68
C GLU A 128 -12.24 0.64 -7.62
N ALA A 129 -11.27 1.54 -7.61
CA ALA A 129 -11.25 2.65 -8.57
C ALA A 129 -11.20 2.09 -10.01
N GLY A 130 -12.02 2.64 -10.90
CA GLY A 130 -12.17 2.17 -12.27
C GLY A 130 -13.31 1.18 -12.49
N ASP A 131 -13.90 0.62 -11.43
CA ASP A 131 -15.01 -0.34 -11.54
C ASP A 131 -16.26 0.27 -12.20
N SER A 132 -17.16 -0.62 -12.62
CA SER A 132 -18.52 -0.26 -13.06
C SER A 132 -19.55 -0.81 -12.09
N VAL A 133 -20.51 0.03 -11.71
CA VAL A 133 -21.58 -0.31 -10.76
C VAL A 133 -22.94 0.07 -11.32
N THR A 134 -23.97 -0.65 -10.89
CA THR A 134 -25.37 -0.36 -11.22
C THR A 134 -26.11 0.11 -9.97
N ILE A 135 -26.89 1.17 -10.12
CA ILE A 135 -27.74 1.69 -9.05
C ILE A 135 -28.95 0.77 -8.85
N ILE A 136 -29.14 0.25 -7.64
CA ILE A 136 -30.24 -0.69 -7.31
C ILE A 136 -31.50 -0.01 -6.77
N LYS A 137 -31.44 1.31 -6.47
CA LYS A 137 -32.56 2.10 -5.95
C LYS A 137 -32.55 3.52 -6.53
N ASP A 138 -33.71 4.15 -6.72
CA ASP A 138 -33.77 5.56 -7.12
C ASP A 138 -33.13 6.46 -6.04
N LEU A 139 -32.15 7.27 -6.43
CA LEU A 139 -31.42 8.19 -5.54
C LEU A 139 -31.62 9.64 -5.99
N GLU A 140 -32.11 10.47 -5.09
CA GLU A 140 -32.21 11.92 -5.36
C GLU A 140 -30.85 12.58 -5.17
N VAL A 141 -30.34 13.23 -6.23
CA VAL A 141 -29.04 13.89 -6.20
C VAL A 141 -29.20 15.30 -5.67
N LYS A 142 -28.69 15.52 -4.45
CA LYS A 142 -28.65 16.87 -3.87
C LYS A 142 -27.77 17.78 -4.73
N GLY A 143 -28.30 18.95 -5.09
CA GLY A 143 -27.57 19.98 -5.86
C GLY A 143 -27.64 19.86 -7.38
N ALA A 144 -28.02 18.71 -7.94
CA ALA A 144 -28.11 18.53 -9.40
C ALA A 144 -29.56 18.56 -9.94
N GLY A 145 -30.57 18.52 -9.06
CA GLY A 145 -31.98 18.65 -9.44
C GLY A 145 -32.56 17.47 -10.23
N PHE A 146 -31.87 16.33 -10.26
CA PHE A 146 -32.33 15.10 -10.92
C PHE A 146 -32.24 13.88 -9.99
N THR A 147 -32.99 12.84 -10.33
CA THR A 147 -32.93 11.54 -9.66
C THR A 147 -32.12 10.55 -10.49
N ALA A 148 -31.08 9.97 -9.90
CA ALA A 148 -30.38 8.84 -10.50
C ALA A 148 -31.28 7.59 -10.37
N LYS A 149 -31.79 7.10 -11.50
CA LYS A 149 -32.78 6.02 -11.55
C LYS A 149 -32.15 4.66 -11.32
N ARG A 150 -32.90 3.74 -10.71
CA ARG A 150 -32.57 2.32 -10.64
C ARG A 150 -32.25 1.78 -12.04
N GLY A 151 -31.19 0.98 -12.13
CA GLY A 151 -30.70 0.41 -13.39
C GLY A 151 -29.70 1.29 -14.13
N THR A 152 -29.46 2.53 -13.68
CA THR A 152 -28.42 3.38 -14.25
C THR A 152 -27.04 2.78 -13.94
N VAL A 153 -26.22 2.63 -14.98
CA VAL A 153 -24.84 2.15 -14.88
C VAL A 153 -23.91 3.34 -14.72
N VAL A 154 -23.05 3.28 -13.71
CA VAL A 154 -22.00 4.25 -13.43
C VAL A 154 -20.67 3.56 -13.69
N LYS A 155 -19.93 4.05 -14.68
CA LYS A 155 -18.63 3.47 -15.09
C LYS A 155 -17.49 4.32 -14.57
N ASN A 156 -16.33 3.69 -14.40
CA ASN A 156 -15.10 4.35 -13.97
C ASN A 156 -15.33 5.11 -12.65
N ILE A 157 -15.80 4.39 -11.63
CA ILE A 157 -16.02 4.96 -10.30
C ILE A 157 -14.68 5.31 -9.63
N GLY A 158 -14.68 6.32 -8.78
CA GLY A 158 -13.54 6.66 -7.91
C GLY A 158 -13.85 6.33 -6.46
N LEU A 159 -12.83 5.94 -5.70
CA LEU A 159 -12.90 5.87 -4.25
C LEU A 159 -12.46 7.24 -3.69
N ASN A 160 -13.07 7.68 -2.59
CA ASN A 160 -12.80 8.98 -1.96
C ASN A 160 -12.38 8.85 -0.49
N GLY A 161 -11.93 7.65 -0.09
CA GLY A 161 -11.51 7.35 1.27
C GLY A 161 -12.63 7.36 2.33
N ILE A 162 -13.92 7.50 1.95
CA ILE A 162 -15.04 7.54 2.92
C ILE A 162 -15.82 6.23 2.93
N GLU A 163 -16.06 5.68 4.13
CA GLU A 163 -16.82 4.44 4.28
C GLU A 163 -18.22 4.50 3.68
N GLY A 164 -18.51 3.51 2.84
CA GLY A 164 -19.81 3.37 2.20
C GLY A 164 -20.11 4.45 1.16
N GLN A 165 -19.10 5.19 0.67
CA GLN A 165 -19.25 6.20 -0.37
C GLN A 165 -18.30 5.94 -1.53
N ILE A 166 -18.78 6.24 -2.74
CA ILE A 166 -17.96 6.27 -3.96
C ILE A 166 -18.31 7.51 -4.76
N GLU A 167 -17.40 7.92 -5.63
CA GLU A 167 -17.63 8.97 -6.59
C GLU A 167 -17.91 8.38 -7.98
N GLY A 168 -18.88 8.95 -8.66
CA GLY A 168 -19.29 8.48 -9.97
C GLY A 168 -19.80 9.60 -10.86
N ARG A 169 -19.85 9.34 -12.16
CA ARG A 169 -20.46 10.26 -13.13
C ARG A 169 -21.81 9.75 -13.58
N VAL A 170 -22.85 10.55 -13.37
CA VAL A 170 -24.20 10.30 -13.89
C VAL A 170 -24.62 11.51 -14.72
N ASN A 171 -25.03 11.29 -15.96
CA ASN A 171 -25.40 12.35 -16.91
C ASN A 171 -24.31 13.44 -17.09
N GLY A 172 -23.04 13.05 -17.02
CA GLY A 172 -21.90 13.97 -17.15
C GLY A 172 -21.54 14.74 -15.87
N THR A 173 -22.35 14.65 -14.82
CA THR A 173 -22.08 15.31 -13.53
C THR A 173 -21.40 14.36 -12.56
N ARG A 174 -20.31 14.80 -11.92
CA ARG A 174 -19.64 14.07 -10.84
C ARG A 174 -20.49 14.20 -9.57
N ILE A 175 -20.87 13.06 -8.99
CA ILE A 175 -21.72 12.97 -7.81
C ILE A 175 -21.18 11.91 -6.85
N VAL A 176 -21.49 12.05 -5.56
CA VAL A 176 -21.18 11.07 -4.52
C VAL A 176 -22.37 10.12 -4.35
N LEU A 177 -22.11 8.82 -4.34
CA LEU A 177 -23.10 7.75 -4.23
C LEU A 177 -22.80 6.87 -3.01
N LEU A 178 -23.85 6.42 -2.33
CA LEU A 178 -23.70 5.48 -1.21
C LEU A 178 -23.61 4.04 -1.73
N SER A 179 -22.54 3.33 -1.37
CA SER A 179 -22.23 1.99 -1.89
C SER A 179 -23.28 0.93 -1.57
N LYS A 180 -24.01 1.08 -0.46
CA LYS A 180 -25.14 0.22 -0.08
C LYS A 180 -26.30 0.20 -1.09
N PHE A 181 -26.34 1.16 -2.02
CA PHE A 181 -27.33 1.23 -3.10
C PHE A 181 -26.73 0.94 -4.49
N LEU A 182 -25.52 0.38 -4.52
CA LEU A 182 -24.80 0.04 -5.74
C LEU A 182 -24.55 -1.46 -5.79
N LYS A 183 -24.44 -1.99 -7.00
CA LYS A 183 -24.04 -3.37 -7.27
C LYS A 183 -22.92 -3.38 -8.30
N LYS A 184 -21.81 -4.08 -8.05
CA LYS A 184 -20.75 -4.26 -9.06
C LYS A 184 -21.29 -5.00 -10.29
N VAL A 185 -20.93 -4.51 -11.48
CA VAL A 185 -21.33 -5.06 -12.79
C VAL A 185 -20.34 -6.12 -13.24
#